data_AF-A0A937NK69-F1
#
_entry.id   AF-A0A937NK69-F1
#
_cell.length_a   1.000
_cell.length_b   1.000
_cell.length_c   1.000
_cell.angle_alpha   90.00
_cell.angle_beta   90.00
_cell.angle_gamma   90.00
#
_symmetry.space_group_name_H-M   'P 1'
#
loop_
_entity.id
_entity.type
_entity.pdbx_description
1 polymer ?
#
loop_
_entity_poly.entity_id
_entity_poly.type
_entity_poly.pdbx_seq_one_letter_code
_entity_poly.pdbx_strand_id
1 'polypeptide(L)'
;MAAPSYSITQVKLYKGGFVIPAHIRKRYGIEPGSTVTFVGVDDCIHMLPPIPEKVLREWQSLEGEEAARKARELIETYQWKAVNP
;
A
#
# COMPACT_ATOMS: atom_id res chain seq x y z
N MET A 1 27.55 -9.06 -3.66
CA MET A 1 26.23 -8.48 -3.94
C MET A 1 25.26 -9.07 -2.94
N ALA A 2 24.71 -8.26 -2.02
CA ALA A 2 23.78 -8.75 -1.01
C ALA A 2 22.41 -9.00 -1.67
N ALA A 3 21.81 -10.17 -1.41
CA ALA A 3 20.49 -10.53 -1.92
C ALA A 3 19.43 -9.53 -1.42
N PRO A 4 18.46 -9.12 -2.24
CA PRO A 4 17.37 -8.28 -1.75
C PRO A 4 16.58 -9.06 -0.70
N SER A 5 16.57 -8.52 0.53
CA SER A 5 15.76 -9.00 1.64
C SER A 5 14.29 -8.74 1.34
N TYR A 6 13.61 -9.69 0.70
CA TYR A 6 12.16 -9.68 0.64
C TYR A 6 11.62 -10.75 1.58
N SER A 7 10.71 -10.35 2.48
CA SER A 7 9.98 -11.27 3.34
C SER A 7 8.58 -11.47 2.76
N ILE A 8 8.34 -12.60 2.12
CA ILE A 8 6.98 -13.02 1.76
C ILE A 8 6.29 -13.47 3.04
N THR A 9 5.39 -12.65 3.57
CA THR A 9 4.57 -13.03 4.73
C THR A 9 3.28 -13.65 4.20
N GLN A 10 3.08 -14.95 4.44
CA GLN A 10 1.81 -15.61 4.17
C GLN A 10 0.74 -15.05 5.11
N VAL A 11 -0.31 -14.46 4.54
CA VAL A 11 -1.43 -13.92 5.31
C VAL A 11 -2.54 -14.96 5.36
N LYS A 12 -2.96 -15.36 6.57
CA LYS A 12 -4.04 -16.34 6.75
C LYS A 12 -5.37 -15.67 6.37
N LEU A 13 -6.03 -16.20 5.34
CA LEU A 13 -7.34 -15.73 4.90
C LEU A 13 -8.41 -16.25 5.86
N TYR A 14 -9.23 -15.36 6.40
CA TYR A 14 -10.42 -15.72 7.17
C TYR A 14 -11.63 -15.06 6.50
N LYS A 15 -12.56 -15.88 5.98
CA LYS A 15 -13.81 -15.42 5.35
C LYS A 15 -13.63 -14.37 4.22
N GLY A 16 -12.58 -14.51 3.40
CA GLY A 16 -12.30 -13.61 2.27
C GLY A 16 -11.50 -12.34 2.59
N GLY A 17 -11.17 -12.10 3.85
CA GLY A 17 -10.27 -11.02 4.27
C GLY A 17 -8.87 -11.53 4.64
N PHE A 18 -7.89 -10.62 4.70
CA PHE A 18 -6.54 -10.88 5.19
C PHE A 18 -6.27 -10.09 6.48
N VAL A 19 -5.45 -10.65 7.36
CA VAL A 19 -5.10 -10.02 8.65
C VAL A 19 -3.70 -9.43 8.58
N ILE A 20 -3.57 -8.11 8.76
CA ILE A 20 -2.26 -7.47 8.81
C ILE A 20 -1.53 -7.88 10.10
N PRO A 21 -0.33 -8.49 10.02
CA PRO A 21 0.41 -8.94 11.20
C PRO A 21 0.71 -7.80 12.18
N ALA A 22 0.71 -8.10 13.48
CA ALA A 22 0.89 -7.09 14.53
C ALA A 22 2.22 -6.31 14.41
N HIS A 23 3.31 -6.97 13.99
CA HIS A 23 4.59 -6.30 13.80
C HIS A 23 4.57 -5.33 12.59
N ILE A 24 3.83 -5.66 11.52
CA ILE A 24 3.62 -4.74 10.38
C ILE A 24 2.80 -3.54 10.82
N ARG A 25 1.70 -3.78 11.56
CA ARG A 25 0.89 -2.69 12.12
C ARG A 25 1.72 -1.74 12.99
N LYS A 26 2.56 -2.29 13.89
CA LYS A 26 3.46 -1.48 14.73
C LYS A 26 4.52 -0.73 13.91
N ARG A 27 5.16 -1.40 12.95
CA ARG A 27 6.22 -0.83 12.09
C ARG A 27 5.77 0.42 11.35
N TYR A 28 4.48 0.55 11.09
CA TYR A 28 3.95 1.64 10.31
C TYR A 28 2.79 2.40 10.97
N GLY A 29 2.49 2.13 12.24
CA GLY A 29 1.43 2.83 12.97
C GLY A 29 -0.01 2.59 12.47
N ILE A 30 -0.36 1.37 12.01
CA ILE A 30 -1.76 1.01 11.72
C ILE A 30 -2.48 0.77 13.04
N GLU A 31 -3.43 1.63 13.36
CA GLU A 31 -4.32 1.46 14.50
C GLU A 31 -5.75 1.10 14.04
N PRO A 32 -6.57 0.48 14.91
CA PRO A 32 -7.98 0.30 14.62
C PRO A 32 -8.65 1.65 14.30
N GLY A 33 -9.34 1.72 13.15
CA GLY A 33 -9.96 2.96 12.67
C GLY A 33 -9.06 3.80 11.75
N SER A 34 -7.80 3.43 11.54
CA SER A 34 -6.96 4.08 10.53
C SER A 34 -7.54 3.86 9.12
N THR A 35 -7.54 4.92 8.31
CA THR A 35 -7.82 4.83 6.89
C THR A 35 -6.57 4.37 6.14
N VAL A 36 -6.73 3.50 5.16
CA VAL A 36 -5.65 3.05 4.26
C VAL A 36 -6.14 3.08 2.81
N THR A 37 -5.21 3.23 1.88
CA THR A 37 -5.51 3.21 0.44
C THR A 37 -4.92 1.93 -0.18
N PHE A 38 -5.70 1.22 -1.00
CA PHE A 38 -5.21 0.07 -1.77
C PHE A 38 -5.01 0.46 -3.23
N VAL A 39 -3.84 0.17 -3.77
CA VAL A 39 -3.46 0.45 -5.17
C VAL A 39 -2.97 -0.85 -5.80
N GLY A 40 -3.66 -1.32 -6.84
CA GLY A 40 -3.21 -2.46 -7.65
C GLY A 40 -2.31 -1.98 -8.79
N VAL A 41 -1.08 -2.45 -8.84
CA VAL A 41 -0.13 -2.18 -9.93
C VAL A 41 0.63 -3.45 -10.24
N ASP A 42 0.69 -3.79 -11.53
CA ASP A 42 1.27 -5.04 -12.01
C ASP A 42 0.59 -6.23 -11.28
N ASP A 43 1.37 -7.17 -10.71
CA ASP A 43 0.86 -8.31 -9.96
C ASP A 43 0.77 -8.07 -8.44
N CYS A 44 0.86 -6.81 -8.00
CA CYS A 44 0.96 -6.43 -6.60
C CYS A 44 -0.20 -5.52 -6.15
N ILE A 45 -0.69 -5.75 -4.93
CA ILE A 45 -1.55 -4.79 -4.21
C ILE A 45 -0.70 -4.07 -3.18
N HIS A 46 -0.56 -2.76 -3.36
CA HIS A 46 0.12 -1.87 -2.44
C HIS A 46 -0.87 -1.30 -1.44
N MET A 47 -0.51 -1.38 -0.16
CA MET A 47 -1.25 -0.74 0.92
C MET A 47 -0.50 0.54 1.32
N LEU A 48 -1.18 1.66 1.22
CA LEU A 48 -0.65 3.01 1.39
C LEU A 48 -1.41 3.74 2.52
N PRO A 49 -0.86 4.83 3.08
CA PRO A 49 -1.60 5.77 3.93
C PRO A 49 -2.84 6.33 3.21
N PRO A 50 -3.68 7.07 3.93
CA PRO A 50 -4.71 7.89 3.31
C PRO A 50 -4.09 8.83 2.27
N ILE A 51 -4.54 8.71 1.02
CA ILE A 51 -4.19 9.64 -0.06
C ILE A 51 -5.26 10.75 -0.09
N PRO A 52 -4.89 12.03 -0.27
CA PRO A 52 -5.85 13.11 -0.37
C PRO A 52 -6.90 12.87 -1.46
N GLU A 53 -8.17 13.14 -1.16
CA GLU A 53 -9.29 12.84 -2.07
C GLU A 53 -9.12 13.50 -3.45
N LYS A 54 -8.59 14.72 -3.50
CA LYS A 54 -8.30 15.43 -4.76
C LYS A 54 -7.37 14.61 -5.68
N VAL A 55 -6.35 13.99 -5.11
CA VAL A 55 -5.36 13.18 -5.84
C VAL A 55 -6.01 11.87 -6.33
N LEU A 56 -6.87 11.26 -5.52
CA LEU A 56 -7.63 10.07 -5.93
C LEU A 56 -8.59 10.38 -7.09
N ARG A 57 -9.30 11.50 -7.03
CA ARG A 57 -10.21 11.95 -8.10
C ARG A 57 -9.46 12.22 -9.41
N GLU A 58 -8.30 12.86 -9.33
CA GLU A 58 -7.45 13.08 -10.50
C GLU A 58 -7.02 11.75 -11.12
N TRP A 59 -6.54 10.80 -10.30
CA TRP A 59 -6.14 9.48 -10.80
C TRP A 59 -7.32 8.70 -11.43
N GLN A 60 -8.51 8.76 -10.82
CA GLN A 60 -9.73 8.13 -11.36
C GLN A 60 -10.20 8.70 -12.71
N SER A 61 -9.74 9.90 -13.07
CA SER A 61 -10.04 10.49 -14.38
C SER A 61 -9.07 10.07 -15.49
N LEU A 62 -8.01 9.33 -15.14
CA LEU A 62 -7.02 8.83 -16.10
C LEU A 62 -7.39 7.41 -16.55
N GLU A 63 -6.94 7.05 -17.75
CA GLU A 63 -7.12 5.69 -18.30
C GLU A 63 -5.79 5.11 -18.82
N GLY A 64 -5.78 3.79 -19.01
CA GLY A 64 -4.66 3.08 -19.65
C GLY A 64 -3.30 3.32 -19.00
N GLU A 65 -2.30 3.63 -19.83
CA GLU A 65 -0.91 3.82 -19.39
C GLU A 65 -0.73 5.02 -18.45
N GLU A 66 -1.55 6.07 -18.59
CA GLU A 66 -1.46 7.25 -17.74
C GLU A 66 -1.92 6.94 -16.31
N ALA A 67 -3.01 6.18 -16.18
CA ALA A 67 -3.46 5.68 -14.89
C ALA A 67 -2.40 4.78 -14.24
N ALA A 68 -1.77 3.89 -15.02
CA ALA A 68 -0.71 3.01 -14.51
C ALA A 68 0.54 3.78 -14.06
N ARG A 69 0.95 4.80 -14.83
CA ARG A 69 2.06 5.69 -14.47
C ARG A 69 1.77 6.45 -13.18
N LYS A 70 0.56 7.02 -13.06
CA LYS A 70 0.16 7.75 -11.85
C LYS A 70 0.10 6.83 -10.64
N ALA A 71 -0.35 5.59 -10.79
CA ALA A 71 -0.35 4.60 -9.72
C ALA A 71 1.05 4.33 -9.17
N ARG A 72 2.06 4.17 -10.04
CA ARG A 72 3.48 4.01 -9.64
C ARG A 72 4.00 5.24 -8.89
N GLU A 73 3.72 6.44 -9.40
CA GLU A 73 4.09 7.70 -8.74
C GLU A 73 3.45 7.83 -7.34
N LEU A 74 2.18 7.45 -7.19
CA LEU A 74 1.49 7.46 -5.89
C LEU A 74 2.11 6.48 -4.91
N ILE A 75 2.48 5.28 -5.35
CA ILE A 75 3.18 4.29 -4.51
C ILE A 75 4.49 4.88 -4.01
N GLU A 76 5.31 5.45 -4.88
CA GLU A 76 6.60 6.02 -4.50
C GLU A 76 6.46 7.22 -3.55
N THR A 77 5.45 8.06 -3.78
CA THR A 77 5.20 9.29 -3.03
C THR A 77 4.62 9.01 -1.65
N TYR A 78 3.64 8.13 -1.58
CA TYR A 78 2.86 7.88 -0.37
C TYR A 78 3.32 6.63 0.40
N GLN A 79 4.32 5.88 -0.06
CA GLN A 79 4.82 4.73 0.70
C GLN A 79 5.11 5.08 2.16
N TRP A 80 4.71 4.17 3.05
CA TRP A 80 4.99 4.35 4.47
C TRP A 80 6.48 4.29 4.76
N LYS A 81 6.97 5.35 5.38
CA LYS A 81 8.26 5.33 6.07
C LYS A 81 8.04 4.59 7.38
N ALA A 82 8.92 3.62 7.69
CA ALA A 82 8.86 2.93 8.96
C ALA A 82 8.91 3.96 10.10
N VAL A 83 8.05 3.81 11.12
CA VAL A 83 8.19 4.61 12.34
C VAL A 83 9.50 4.17 12.98
N ASN A 84 10.48 5.09 13.09
CA ASN A 84 11.71 4.79 13.83
C ASN A 84 11.30 4.46 15.28
N PRO A 85 11.71 3.29 15.81
CA PRO A 85 11.43 2.92 17.19
C PRO A 85 12.13 3.84 18.19
#